data_AF-A0A1W0WH39-F1
#
_entry.id   AF-A0A1W0WH39-F1
#
_cell.length_a   1.000
_cell.length_b   1.000
_cell.length_c   1.000
_cell.angle_alpha   90.00
_cell.angle_beta   90.00
_cell.angle_gamma   90.00
#
_symmetry.space_group_name_H-M   'P 1'
#
loop_
_entity.id
_entity.type
_entity.pdbx_description
1 polymer ?
#
loop_
_entity_poly.entity_id
_entity_poly.type
_entity_poly.pdbx_seq_one_letter_code
_entity_poly.pdbx_strand_id
1 'polypeptide(L)'
;MHSAILVVLFCGLLSVGVVPQLILETDQAGCPPESIVNCFVNPCRFARCPNVPAAICHANYCGGCNAQWFLGIRDVTPRCGGLTGISDA
;
A
#
# COMPACT_ATOMS: atom_id res chain seq x y z
N MET A 1 -36.10 25.26 31.58
CA MET A 1 -34.67 25.63 31.45
C MET A 1 -33.71 24.47 31.75
N HIS A 2 -34.05 23.52 32.63
CA HIS A 2 -33.21 22.33 32.91
C HIS A 2 -33.23 21.23 31.82
N SER A 3 -34.32 21.10 31.06
CA SER A 3 -34.42 20.07 30.00
C SER A 3 -33.55 20.38 28.77
N ALA A 4 -33.29 21.66 28.48
CA ALA A 4 -32.44 22.06 27.35
C ALA A 4 -30.95 21.74 27.61
N ILE A 5 -30.52 21.79 28.87
CA ILE A 5 -29.13 21.53 29.28
C ILE A 5 -28.80 20.03 29.12
N LEU A 6 -29.74 19.13 29.45
CA LEU A 6 -29.59 17.69 29.25
C LEU A 6 -29.48 17.31 27.76
N VAL A 7 -30.21 18.00 26.88
CA VAL A 7 -30.14 17.77 25.42
C VAL A 7 -28.78 18.18 24.86
N VAL A 8 -28.21 19.31 25.30
CA VAL A 8 -26.88 19.78 24.84
C VAL A 8 -25.76 18.86 25.34
N LEU A 9 -25.86 18.34 26.56
CA LEU A 9 -24.88 17.39 27.13
C LEU A 9 -24.90 16.02 26.44
N PHE A 10 -26.09 15.48 26.12
CA PHE A 10 -26.21 14.21 25.38
C PHE A 10 -25.78 14.35 23.91
N CYS A 11 -26.09 15.48 23.27
CA CYS A 11 -25.70 15.73 21.87
C CYS A 11 -24.19 15.99 21.74
N GLY A 12 -23.57 16.64 22.74
CA GLY A 12 -22.14 16.97 22.75
C GLY A 12 -21.19 15.78 23.05
N LEU A 13 -21.63 14.76 23.78
CA LEU A 13 -20.79 13.60 24.12
C LEU A 13 -20.87 12.46 23.07
N LEU A 14 -21.93 12.39 22.27
CA LEU A 14 -22.07 11.41 21.19
C LEU A 14 -21.55 11.91 19.82
N SER A 15 -21.16 13.19 19.72
CA SER A 15 -20.71 13.81 18.48
C SER A 15 -19.22 14.19 18.44
N VAL A 16 -18.43 13.88 19.47
CA VAL A 16 -16.96 13.73 19.27
C VAL A 16 -16.64 12.36 18.65
N GLY A 17 -17.51 11.90 17.75
CA GLY A 17 -17.09 11.29 16.50
C GLY A 17 -16.66 12.38 15.51
N VAL A 18 -15.79 13.30 15.92
CA VAL A 18 -15.02 14.15 14.98
C VAL A 18 -13.70 13.45 14.72
N VAL A 19 -13.82 12.26 14.14
CA VAL A 19 -12.90 11.93 13.07
C VAL A 19 -13.79 11.91 11.83
N PRO A 20 -13.93 13.03 11.09
CA PRO A 20 -14.18 12.93 9.66
C PRO A 20 -12.86 12.40 9.07
N GLN A 21 -12.54 11.17 9.41
CA GLN A 21 -11.57 10.34 8.73
C GLN A 21 -12.29 9.83 7.49
N LEU A 22 -12.68 10.78 6.64
CA LEU A 22 -12.38 10.68 5.22
C LEU A 22 -10.87 10.91 5.02
N ILE A 23 -10.03 10.24 5.82
CA ILE A 23 -9.07 9.39 5.15
C ILE A 23 -9.96 8.52 4.27
N LEU A 24 -9.97 8.86 2.98
CA LEU A 24 -9.65 7.85 2.01
C LEU A 24 -8.38 7.18 2.57
N GLU A 25 -8.58 6.27 3.53
CA GLU A 25 -7.56 5.35 3.97
C GLU A 25 -7.31 4.67 2.67
N THR A 26 -6.22 5.08 2.05
CA THR A 26 -5.70 4.40 0.91
C THR A 26 -5.25 3.06 1.46
N ASP A 27 -6.20 2.16 1.70
CA ASP A 27 -6.13 0.80 1.22
C ASP A 27 -6.04 0.87 -0.31
N GLN A 28 -5.08 1.65 -0.83
CA GLN A 28 -4.80 1.71 -2.23
C GLN A 28 -3.92 0.50 -2.45
N ALA A 29 -4.58 -0.60 -2.80
CA ALA A 29 -4.02 -1.65 -3.63
C ALA A 29 -3.64 -1.12 -5.04
N GLY A 30 -3.18 0.13 -5.14
CA GLY A 30 -2.89 0.88 -6.36
C GLY A 30 -1.94 2.03 -6.05
N CYS A 31 -1.10 2.38 -7.00
CA CYS A 31 -0.21 3.52 -6.81
C CYS A 31 -0.81 4.83 -7.33
N PRO A 32 -0.33 5.98 -6.82
CA PRO A 32 -0.70 7.27 -7.36
C PRO A 32 -0.48 7.32 -8.88
N PRO A 33 -1.43 7.83 -9.68
CA PRO A 33 -1.35 7.77 -11.15
C PRO A 33 -0.10 8.47 -11.71
N GLU A 34 0.37 9.52 -11.05
CA GLU A 34 1.61 10.24 -11.38
C GLU A 34 2.89 9.41 -11.16
N SER A 35 2.79 8.29 -10.45
CA SER A 35 3.91 7.40 -10.15
C SER A 35 3.99 6.18 -11.07
N ILE A 36 2.99 5.95 -11.94
CA ILE A 36 3.01 4.80 -12.84
C ILE A 36 3.99 5.04 -14.00
N VAL A 37 4.94 4.13 -14.18
CA VAL A 37 5.93 4.16 -15.25
C VAL A 37 5.59 3.14 -16.33
N ASN A 38 5.65 3.54 -17.60
CA ASN A 38 5.50 2.61 -18.72
C ASN A 38 6.86 2.01 -19.11
N CYS A 39 7.08 0.75 -18.75
CA CYS A 39 8.33 0.04 -19.02
C CYS A 39 8.38 -0.52 -20.44
N PHE A 40 9.55 -0.47 -21.09
CA PHE A 40 9.75 -1.10 -22.41
C PHE A 40 9.59 -2.63 -22.36
N VAL A 41 9.94 -3.24 -21.22
CA VAL A 41 9.84 -4.68 -20.98
C VAL A 41 9.17 -4.92 -19.63
N ASN A 42 8.31 -5.93 -19.55
CA ASN A 42 7.74 -6.39 -18.29
C ASN A 42 8.88 -6.79 -17.32
N PRO A 43 8.94 -6.23 -16.10
CA PRO A 43 10.02 -6.49 -15.15
C PRO A 43 10.13 -7.96 -14.73
N CYS A 44 9.04 -8.73 -14.79
CA CYS A 44 9.02 -10.16 -14.50
C CYS A 44 9.49 -11.05 -15.67
N ARG A 45 9.66 -10.52 -16.89
CA ARG A 45 9.97 -11.33 -18.08
C ARG A 45 11.27 -12.15 -17.92
N PHE A 46 12.26 -11.56 -17.27
CA PHE A 46 13.58 -12.17 -17.08
C PHE A 46 14.01 -12.23 -15.61
N ALA A 47 13.19 -11.74 -14.69
CA ALA A 47 13.49 -11.77 -13.27
C ALA A 47 13.40 -13.21 -12.73
N ARG A 48 14.27 -13.55 -11.78
CA ARG A 48 14.29 -14.86 -11.12
C ARG A 48 14.54 -14.67 -9.63
N CYS A 49 13.86 -15.46 -8.80
CA CYS A 49 14.11 -15.54 -7.37
C CYS A 49 14.68 -16.93 -7.00
N PRO A 50 16.01 -17.14 -7.06
CA PRO A 50 16.60 -18.45 -6.77
C PRO A 50 16.43 -18.87 -5.30
N ASN A 51 16.35 -17.92 -4.37
CA ASN A 51 16.19 -18.20 -2.94
C ASN A 51 14.78 -18.68 -2.57
N VAL A 52 13.77 -18.29 -3.34
CA VAL A 52 12.37 -18.69 -3.14
C VAL A 52 11.79 -19.11 -4.49
N PRO A 53 12.14 -20.30 -5.00
CA PRO A 53 11.77 -20.73 -6.37
C PRO A 53 10.26 -20.91 -6.57
N ALA A 54 9.50 -21.07 -5.47
CA ALA A 54 8.05 -21.14 -5.50
C ALA A 54 7.37 -19.75 -5.51
N ALA A 55 8.13 -18.66 -5.42
CA ALA A 55 7.55 -17.31 -5.45
C ALA A 55 7.07 -16.94 -6.85
N ILE A 56 5.93 -16.26 -6.91
CA ILE A 56 5.33 -15.73 -8.13
C ILE A 56 5.76 -14.27 -8.27
N CYS A 57 6.24 -13.90 -9.46
CA CYS A 57 6.61 -12.52 -9.77
C CYS A 57 5.39 -11.71 -10.21
N HIS A 58 5.18 -10.56 -9.58
CA HIS A 58 4.21 -9.55 -9.98
C HIS A 58 4.95 -8.29 -10.45
N ALA A 59 4.57 -7.80 -11.63
CA ALA A 59 5.11 -6.56 -12.16
C ALA A 59 4.49 -5.38 -11.42
N ASN A 60 5.32 -4.57 -10.78
CA ASN A 60 4.93 -3.33 -10.13
C ASN A 60 5.51 -2.15 -10.90
N TYR A 61 4.62 -1.35 -11.50
CA TYR A 61 4.97 -0.19 -12.32
C TYR A 61 5.01 1.13 -11.54
N CYS A 62 4.77 1.07 -10.23
CA CYS A 62 4.69 2.21 -9.35
C CYS A 62 6.10 2.67 -8.96
N GLY A 63 6.43 3.93 -9.24
CA GLY A 63 7.75 4.52 -9.03
C GLY A 63 8.86 3.93 -9.92
N GLY A 64 8.56 3.01 -10.84
CA GLY A 64 9.55 2.35 -11.69
C GLY A 64 9.15 0.96 -12.17
N CYS A 65 10.09 0.24 -12.79
CA CYS A 65 9.91 -1.11 -13.33
C CYS A 65 10.34 -2.17 -12.30
N ASN A 66 9.48 -2.46 -11.34
CA ASN A 66 9.82 -3.30 -10.20
C ASN A 66 9.29 -4.73 -10.36
N ALA A 67 10.11 -5.71 -10.00
CA ALA A 67 9.70 -7.11 -9.90
C ALA A 67 9.48 -7.46 -8.42
N GLN A 68 8.22 -7.60 -8.01
CA GLN A 68 7.86 -8.02 -6.67
C GLN A 68 7.59 -9.52 -6.65
N TRP A 69 7.92 -10.19 -5.54
CA TRP A 69 7.83 -11.64 -5.42
C TRP A 69 6.93 -12.01 -4.25
N PHE A 70 5.96 -12.87 -4.52
CA PHE A 70 4.98 -13.30 -3.53
C PHE A 70 4.93 -14.82 -3.40
N LEU A 71 4.86 -15.30 -2.16
CA LEU A 71 4.52 -16.69 -1.86
C LEU A 71 3.13 -16.71 -1.22
N GLY A 72 2.11 -16.99 -2.03
CA GLY A 72 0.72 -16.75 -1.64
C GLY A 72 0.49 -15.26 -1.39
N ILE A 73 0.10 -14.89 -0.17
CA ILE A 73 -0.11 -13.48 0.24
C ILE A 73 1.15 -12.81 0.82
N ARG A 74 2.24 -13.56 1.01
CA ARG A 74 3.45 -13.04 1.68
C ARG A 74 4.39 -12.42 0.67
N ASP A 75 4.78 -11.17 0.91
CA ASP A 75 5.88 -10.54 0.18
C ASP A 75 7.22 -11.19 0.58
N VAL A 76 7.91 -11.72 -0.42
CA VAL A 76 9.25 -12.31 -0.32
C VAL A 76 10.26 -11.61 -1.23
N THR A 77 9.90 -10.48 -1.83
CA THR A 77 10.79 -9.59 -2.59
C THR A 77 12.15 -9.36 -1.91
N PRO A 78 12.25 -9.04 -0.59
CA PRO A 78 13.54 -8.84 0.06
C PRO A 78 14.42 -10.11 0.10
N ARG A 79 13.84 -11.30 -0.05
CA ARG A 79 14.57 -12.58 -0.14
C ARG A 79 15.04 -12.89 -1.55
N CYS A 80 14.43 -12.26 -2.54
CA CYS A 80 14.73 -12.40 -3.96
C CYS A 80 15.69 -11.33 -4.46
N GLY A 81 16.01 -10.33 -3.62
CA GLY A 81 16.84 -9.18 -3.95
C GLY A 81 18.27 -9.55 -4.29
N GLY A 82 18.55 -9.60 -5.59
CA GLY A 82 19.77 -9.04 -6.17
C GLY A 82 19.44 -7.67 -6.77
N LEU A 83 20.10 -6.62 -6.27
CA LEU A 83 20.24 -5.27 -6.88
C LEU A 83 19.12 -4.22 -6.79
N THR A 84 18.09 -4.33 -5.94
CA THR A 84 17.23 -3.16 -5.62
C THR A 84 17.05 -2.99 -4.12
N GLY A 85 18.18 -2.78 -3.46
CA GLY A 85 18.27 -2.10 -2.17
C GLY A 85 19.05 -0.80 -2.35
N ILE A 86 18.58 0.11 -3.21
CA ILE A 86 19.06 1.50 -3.18
C ILE A 86 17.92 2.42 -2.80
N SER A 87 17.61 2.41 -1.51
CA SER A 87 17.15 3.59 -0.78
C SER A 87 18.17 4.02 0.29
N ASP A 88 19.43 3.61 0.17
CA ASP A 88 20.55 4.11 0.98
C ASP A 88 21.73 4.53 0.05
N ALA A 89 21.65 5.74 -0.51
CA ALA A 89 22.78 6.50 -1.06
C ALA A 89 22.45 8.00 -1.05
#